data_AF-A0A6A2XSM4-F1
#
_entry.id   AF-A0A6A2XSM4-F1
#
_cell.length_a   1.000
_cell.length_b   1.000
_cell.length_c   1.000
_cell.angle_alpha   90.00
_cell.angle_beta   90.00
_cell.angle_gamma   90.00
#
_symmetry.space_group_name_H-M   'P 1'
#
loop_
_entity.id
_entity.type
_entity.pdbx_description
1 polymer ?
#
loop_
_entity_poly.entity_id
_entity_poly.type
_entity_poly.pdbx_seq_one_letter_code
_entity_poly.pdbx_strand_id
1 'polypeptide(L)'
;MLKILGLLFWYQTEYMVDMKCEGCVNAVKNKLQTIDGIKSVEADLSNQVVRILGSSPVKTMTEAFEQIGRNARLIGQGVPEDILVSAAVAEFKGPKIFGVVRLAQVSMELARIEANFSGLSPGKHGWSINEFGDLTRGAASTGKVFNPPNGGTAKEPIGDLGTLDVDENGEAFKTCVKQQLRVGDLIGRSIAVYETEDRSDPGLTAAVIARSAGVGENYKKICACDGTTIWEATDKDFVTSKV
;
A
#
# COMPACT_ATOMS: atom_id res chain seq x y z
N MET A 1 27.59 6.43 5.58
CA MET A 1 26.52 6.84 4.64
C MET A 1 26.59 5.91 3.45
N LEU A 2 25.98 4.72 3.57
CA LEU A 2 26.03 3.70 2.53
C LEU A 2 25.10 4.16 1.40
N LYS A 3 25.64 4.39 0.21
CA LYS A 3 24.85 4.58 -1.01
C LYS A 3 23.99 3.32 -1.21
N ILE A 4 22.70 3.39 -0.91
CA ILE A 4 21.71 2.39 -1.36
C ILE A 4 21.45 2.69 -2.84
N LEU A 5 22.44 2.41 -3.67
CA LEU A 5 22.33 2.46 -5.12
C LEU A 5 21.78 1.10 -5.55
N GLY A 6 20.49 1.02 -5.92
CA GLY A 6 20.01 -0.02 -6.85
C GLY A 6 19.67 -1.41 -6.30
N LEU A 7 19.50 -1.63 -4.99
CA LEU A 7 18.88 -2.88 -4.53
C LEU A 7 17.36 -2.77 -4.66
N LEU A 8 16.86 -3.03 -5.88
CA LEU A 8 15.46 -3.36 -6.12
C LEU A 8 15.20 -4.71 -5.45
N PHE A 9 14.80 -4.68 -4.17
CA PHE A 9 14.31 -5.88 -3.50
C PHE A 9 12.99 -6.27 -4.17
N TRP A 10 13.07 -7.28 -5.03
CA TRP A 10 11.90 -7.83 -5.68
C TRP A 10 11.00 -8.47 -4.65
N TYR A 11 9.71 -8.22 -4.79
CA TYR A 11 8.67 -8.83 -3.98
C TYR A 11 7.55 -9.28 -4.91
N GLN A 12 6.71 -10.18 -4.42
CA GLN A 12 5.60 -10.72 -5.17
C GLN A 12 4.34 -9.90 -4.90
N THR A 13 3.63 -9.57 -5.97
CA THR A 13 2.32 -8.93 -5.95
C THR A 13 1.34 -9.86 -6.65
N GLU A 14 0.19 -10.11 -6.04
CA GLU A 14 -0.84 -11.01 -6.56
C GLU A 14 -2.13 -10.23 -6.83
N TYR A 15 -2.65 -10.37 -8.03
CA TYR A 15 -3.89 -9.76 -8.49
C TYR A 15 -4.91 -10.83 -8.90
N MET A 16 -6.18 -10.56 -8.65
CA MET A 16 -7.28 -11.18 -9.41
C MET A 16 -7.58 -10.32 -10.63
N VAL A 17 -7.65 -10.93 -11.81
CA VAL A 17 -7.79 -10.22 -13.07
C VAL A 17 -8.83 -10.92 -13.94
N ASP A 18 -9.79 -10.17 -14.50
CA ASP A 18 -10.80 -10.75 -15.40
C ASP A 18 -10.17 -11.27 -16.70
N MET A 19 -9.88 -12.58 -16.72
CA MET A 19 -9.35 -13.32 -17.86
C MET A 19 -10.31 -14.46 -18.21
N LYS A 20 -10.76 -14.49 -19.47
CA LYS A 20 -11.76 -15.47 -19.97
C LYS A 20 -11.21 -16.44 -21.02
N CYS A 21 -10.00 -16.19 -21.51
CA CYS A 21 -9.33 -17.03 -22.50
C CYS A 21 -7.81 -16.82 -22.49
N GLU A 22 -7.08 -17.67 -23.19
CA GLU A 22 -5.62 -17.55 -23.38
C GLU A 22 -5.20 -16.23 -24.05
N GLY A 23 -6.06 -15.66 -24.91
CA GLY A 23 -5.83 -14.32 -25.47
C GLY A 23 -5.76 -13.24 -24.38
N CYS A 24 -6.57 -13.36 -23.32
CA CYS A 24 -6.52 -12.45 -22.17
C CYS A 24 -5.21 -12.60 -21.41
N VAL A 25 -4.77 -13.84 -21.19
CA VAL A 25 -3.51 -14.17 -20.52
C VAL A 25 -2.32 -13.55 -21.26
N ASN A 26 -2.27 -13.73 -22.58
CA ASN A 26 -1.19 -13.18 -23.40
C ASN A 26 -1.20 -11.65 -23.40
N ALA A 27 -2.37 -11.01 -23.49
CA ALA A 27 -2.49 -9.56 -23.41
C ALA A 27 -1.94 -9.01 -22.08
N VAL A 28 -2.30 -9.64 -20.96
CA VAL A 28 -1.80 -9.30 -19.62
C VAL A 28 -0.27 -9.45 -19.54
N LYS A 29 0.27 -10.62 -19.93
CA LYS A 29 1.72 -10.88 -19.88
C LYS A 29 2.50 -9.90 -20.72
N ASN A 30 2.08 -9.69 -21.98
CA ASN A 30 2.75 -8.78 -22.91
C ASN A 30 2.77 -7.35 -22.37
N LYS A 31 1.65 -6.88 -21.80
CA LYS A 31 1.57 -5.53 -21.24
C LYS A 31 2.45 -5.35 -20.01
N LEU A 32 2.42 -6.30 -19.07
CA LEU A 32 3.19 -6.20 -17.84
C LEU A 32 4.69 -6.34 -18.09
N GLN A 33 5.11 -7.21 -19.01
CA GLN A 33 6.54 -7.38 -19.34
C GLN A 33 7.20 -6.14 -19.95
N THR A 34 6.42 -5.16 -20.44
CA THR A 34 6.98 -3.88 -20.90
C THR A 34 7.27 -2.88 -19.78
N ILE A 35 6.86 -3.18 -18.54
CA ILE A 35 6.98 -2.26 -17.40
C ILE A 35 8.34 -2.44 -16.75
N ASP A 36 9.07 -1.34 -16.58
CA ASP A 36 10.36 -1.35 -15.88
C ASP A 36 10.20 -1.80 -14.42
N GLY A 37 11.15 -2.62 -13.97
CA GLY A 37 11.12 -3.25 -12.65
C GLY A 37 10.29 -4.53 -12.54
N ILE A 38 9.57 -4.98 -13.57
CA ILE A 38 8.94 -6.31 -13.60
C ILE A 38 9.96 -7.36 -14.05
N LYS A 39 10.12 -8.41 -13.23
CA LYS A 39 11.04 -9.53 -13.51
C LYS A 39 10.34 -10.72 -14.13
N SER A 40 9.20 -11.13 -13.56
CA SER A 40 8.41 -12.23 -14.10
C SER A 40 6.92 -12.03 -13.84
N VAL A 41 6.11 -12.62 -14.73
CA VAL A 41 4.65 -12.58 -14.68
C VAL A 41 4.13 -14.00 -14.89
N GLU A 42 3.44 -14.50 -13.89
CA GLU A 42 2.71 -15.77 -13.95
C GLU A 42 1.22 -15.45 -13.97
N ALA A 43 0.49 -16.09 -14.87
CA ALA A 43 -0.95 -15.89 -14.99
C ALA A 43 -1.63 -17.26 -15.05
N ASP A 44 -2.53 -17.47 -14.11
CA ASP A 44 -3.36 -18.66 -13.98
C ASP A 44 -4.77 -18.31 -14.43
N LEU A 45 -5.14 -18.78 -15.63
CA LEU A 45 -6.45 -18.57 -16.21
C LEU A 45 -7.57 -19.25 -15.42
N SER A 46 -7.30 -20.44 -14.86
CA SER A 46 -8.31 -21.22 -14.14
C SER A 46 -8.74 -20.52 -12.85
N ASN A 47 -7.78 -19.92 -12.16
CA ASN A 47 -8.03 -19.17 -10.93
C ASN A 47 -8.26 -17.68 -11.16
N GLN A 48 -8.04 -17.17 -12.37
CA GLN A 48 -8.06 -15.75 -12.72
C GLN A 48 -7.08 -14.93 -11.88
N VAL A 49 -5.89 -15.47 -11.67
CA VAL A 49 -4.85 -14.91 -10.80
C VAL A 49 -3.62 -14.53 -11.62
N VAL A 50 -3.04 -13.38 -11.32
CA VAL A 50 -1.78 -12.92 -11.92
C VAL A 50 -0.81 -12.62 -10.79
N ARG A 51 0.34 -13.31 -10.79
CA ARG A 51 1.45 -13.09 -9.86
C ARG A 51 2.58 -12.38 -10.58
N ILE A 52 3.03 -11.29 -10.00
CA ILE A 52 4.07 -10.43 -10.56
C ILE A 52 5.21 -10.39 -9.56
N LEU A 53 6.40 -10.81 -9.99
CA LEU A 53 7.63 -10.63 -9.24
C LEU A 53 8.35 -9.40 -9.78
N GLY A 54 8.62 -8.43 -8.92
CA GLY A 54 9.32 -7.22 -9.35
C GLY A 54 9.36 -6.15 -8.28
N SER A 55 9.63 -4.93 -8.74
CA SER A 55 9.76 -3.74 -7.90
C SER A 55 8.88 -2.58 -8.38
N SER A 56 8.09 -2.77 -9.43
CA SER A 56 7.18 -1.73 -9.91
C SER A 56 6.11 -1.41 -8.85
N PRO A 57 5.66 -0.14 -8.75
CA PRO A 57 4.58 0.23 -7.85
C PRO A 57 3.25 -0.43 -8.20
N VAL A 58 2.39 -0.63 -7.19
CA VAL A 58 1.03 -1.12 -7.36
C VAL A 58 0.24 -0.20 -8.27
N LYS A 59 0.37 1.12 -8.12
CA LYS A 59 -0.26 2.10 -9.02
C LYS A 59 0.04 1.82 -10.49
N THR A 60 1.32 1.68 -10.85
CA THR A 60 1.76 1.42 -12.23
C THR A 60 1.21 0.11 -12.79
N MET A 61 1.18 -0.95 -11.97
CA MET A 61 0.64 -2.25 -12.39
C MET A 61 -0.89 -2.18 -12.57
N THR A 62 -1.61 -1.49 -11.68
CA THR A 62 -3.05 -1.29 -11.78
C THR A 62 -3.42 -0.49 -13.04
N GLU A 63 -2.75 0.64 -13.30
CA GLU A 63 -2.93 1.44 -14.52
C GLU A 63 -2.66 0.62 -15.79
N ALA A 64 -1.68 -0.29 -15.75
CA ALA A 64 -1.37 -1.16 -16.89
C ALA A 64 -2.51 -2.14 -17.20
N PHE A 65 -3.19 -2.67 -16.19
CA PHE A 65 -4.39 -3.51 -16.39
C PHE A 65 -5.56 -2.69 -16.96
N GLU A 66 -5.78 -1.47 -16.44
CA GLU A 66 -6.82 -0.58 -16.93
C GLU A 66 -6.62 -0.20 -18.40
N GLN A 67 -5.38 0.07 -18.81
CA GLN A 67 -5.03 0.39 -20.20
C GLN A 67 -5.34 -0.73 -21.20
N ILE A 68 -5.41 -1.99 -20.75
CA ILE A 68 -5.82 -3.13 -21.58
C ILE A 68 -7.26 -3.56 -21.32
N GLY A 69 -8.05 -2.72 -20.65
CA GLY A 69 -9.46 -2.94 -20.36
C GLY A 69 -9.71 -4.11 -19.41
N ARG A 70 -8.81 -4.33 -18.44
CA ARG A 70 -8.92 -5.42 -17.46
C ARG A 70 -9.18 -4.88 -16.08
N ASN A 71 -10.27 -5.33 -15.48
CA ASN A 71 -10.50 -5.15 -14.05
C ASN A 71 -9.49 -6.03 -13.31
N ALA A 72 -8.68 -5.39 -12.47
CA ALA A 72 -7.67 -6.05 -11.68
C ALA A 72 -7.77 -5.59 -10.22
N ARG A 73 -7.77 -6.56 -9.31
CA ARG A 73 -7.82 -6.31 -7.87
C ARG A 73 -6.60 -6.89 -7.21
N LEU A 74 -5.87 -6.04 -6.49
CA LEU A 74 -4.80 -6.50 -5.62
C LEU A 74 -5.35 -7.40 -4.51
N ILE A 75 -4.83 -8.61 -4.39
CA ILE A 75 -5.23 -9.59 -3.37
C ILE A 75 -4.10 -10.07 -2.47
N GLY A 76 -2.84 -9.81 -2.84
CA GLY A 76 -1.70 -10.20 -2.00
C GLY A 76 -0.43 -9.41 -2.31
N GLN A 77 0.37 -9.14 -1.29
CA GLN A 77 1.73 -8.59 -1.43
C GLN A 77 2.67 -9.26 -0.45
N GLY A 78 3.94 -9.40 -0.81
CA GLY A 78 4.99 -9.88 0.10
C GLY A 78 6.02 -10.75 -0.59
N VAL A 79 6.91 -11.34 0.19
CA VAL A 79 7.80 -12.40 -0.28
C VAL A 79 7.15 -13.78 -0.08
N PRO A 80 7.34 -14.76 -0.98
CA PRO A 80 6.75 -16.09 -0.85
C PRO A 80 7.33 -16.96 0.30
N GLU A 81 8.19 -16.40 1.16
CA GLU A 81 8.92 -17.11 2.22
C GLU A 81 8.37 -16.75 3.62
N ASP A 82 8.63 -17.60 4.62
CA ASP A 82 8.08 -17.69 6.00
C ASP A 82 7.95 -16.37 6.82
N ILE A 83 7.20 -15.39 6.33
CA ILE A 83 6.88 -14.14 7.02
C ILE A 83 5.39 -14.15 7.35
N LEU A 84 5.06 -14.41 8.63
CA LEU A 84 3.69 -14.52 9.15
C LEU A 84 2.81 -13.27 8.92
N VAL A 85 3.42 -12.09 8.75
CA VAL A 85 2.72 -10.85 8.38
C VAL A 85 3.56 -10.13 7.34
N SER A 86 3.27 -10.38 6.06
CA SER A 86 4.01 -9.80 4.94
C SER A 86 3.38 -8.53 4.39
N ALA A 87 2.11 -8.23 4.71
CA ALA A 87 1.42 -7.05 4.17
C ALA A 87 0.51 -6.34 5.19
N ALA A 88 0.40 -5.02 5.02
CA ALA A 88 -0.53 -4.18 5.77
C ALA A 88 -1.02 -3.02 4.90
N VAL A 89 -2.14 -2.42 5.30
CA VAL A 89 -2.74 -1.27 4.62
C VAL A 89 -3.31 -0.28 5.62
N ALA A 90 -3.13 1.01 5.36
CA ALA A 90 -3.86 2.10 6.03
C ALA A 90 -4.69 2.84 4.98
N GLU A 91 -5.98 3.01 5.25
CA GLU A 91 -6.94 3.58 4.32
C GLU A 91 -7.57 4.85 4.91
N PHE A 92 -7.40 5.97 4.21
CA PHE A 92 -7.98 7.26 4.52
C PHE A 92 -9.26 7.42 3.70
N LYS A 93 -10.41 7.51 4.38
CA LYS A 93 -11.74 7.42 3.76
C LYS A 93 -12.46 8.77 3.60
N GLY A 94 -11.72 9.88 3.65
CA GLY A 94 -12.30 11.21 3.54
C GLY A 94 -12.90 11.75 4.85
N PRO A 95 -13.78 12.77 4.77
CA PRO A 95 -14.48 13.22 3.55
C PRO A 95 -13.66 14.12 2.62
N LYS A 96 -12.52 14.68 3.09
CA LYS A 96 -11.67 15.58 2.28
C LYS A 96 -10.45 14.89 1.71
N ILE A 97 -9.74 14.12 2.53
CA ILE A 97 -8.50 13.46 2.17
C ILE A 97 -8.77 11.97 2.02
N PHE A 98 -8.59 11.47 0.81
CA PHE A 98 -8.63 10.04 0.51
C PHE A 98 -7.21 9.54 0.29
N GLY A 99 -6.96 8.28 0.61
CA GLY A 99 -5.64 7.74 0.40
C GLY A 99 -5.50 6.29 0.82
N VAL A 100 -4.53 5.63 0.22
CA VAL A 100 -4.17 4.26 0.54
C VAL A 100 -2.66 4.18 0.70
N VAL A 101 -2.23 3.73 1.87
CA VAL A 101 -0.83 3.41 2.14
C VAL A 101 -0.69 1.91 2.31
N ARG A 102 0.11 1.29 1.45
CA ARG A 102 0.41 -0.14 1.45
C ARG A 102 1.79 -0.36 2.00
N LEU A 103 1.91 -1.33 2.91
CA LEU A 103 3.17 -1.78 3.46
C LEU A 103 3.38 -3.23 3.08
N ALA A 104 4.55 -3.55 2.54
CA ALA A 104 4.94 -4.91 2.20
C ALA A 104 6.32 -5.21 2.78
N GLN A 105 6.43 -6.30 3.53
CA GLN A 105 7.70 -6.80 4.02
C GLN A 105 8.46 -7.42 2.85
N VAL A 106 9.64 -6.90 2.54
CA VAL A 106 10.50 -7.40 1.46
C VAL A 106 11.68 -8.23 1.98
N SER A 107 12.02 -8.08 3.25
CA SER A 107 12.92 -8.96 4.00
C SER A 107 12.67 -8.78 5.50
N MET A 108 13.29 -9.57 6.38
CA MET A 108 13.14 -9.42 7.84
C MET A 108 13.50 -8.03 8.39
N GLU A 109 14.24 -7.22 7.64
CA GLU A 109 14.72 -5.90 8.07
C GLU A 109 14.20 -4.75 7.20
N LEU A 110 13.49 -5.04 6.11
CA LEU A 110 13.08 -4.05 5.13
C LEU A 110 11.57 -4.11 4.89
N ALA A 111 10.91 -2.98 5.08
CA ALA A 111 9.54 -2.76 4.66
C ALA A 111 9.50 -1.73 3.53
N ARG A 112 8.78 -2.08 2.47
CA ARG A 112 8.43 -1.17 1.40
C ARG A 112 7.10 -0.50 1.74
N ILE A 113 7.03 0.80 1.50
CA ILE A 113 5.83 1.61 1.69
C ILE A 113 5.49 2.28 0.37
N GLU A 114 4.23 2.18 -0.03
CA GLU A 114 3.67 2.87 -1.19
C GLU A 114 2.43 3.63 -0.75
N ALA A 115 2.39 4.93 -1.02
CA ALA A 115 1.33 5.83 -0.61
C ALA A 115 0.74 6.55 -1.83
N ASN A 116 -0.58 6.60 -1.87
CA ASN A 116 -1.37 7.41 -2.79
C ASN A 116 -2.35 8.23 -1.97
N PHE A 117 -2.40 9.54 -2.19
CA PHE A 117 -3.32 10.46 -1.54
C PHE A 117 -3.96 11.39 -2.57
N SER A 118 -5.21 11.75 -2.32
CA SER A 118 -5.95 12.78 -3.04
C SER A 118 -6.68 13.70 -2.07
N GLY A 119 -6.87 14.96 -2.47
CA GLY A 119 -7.55 15.98 -1.68
C GLY A 119 -6.70 16.63 -0.58
N LEU A 120 -5.37 16.49 -0.65
CA LEU A 120 -4.43 17.28 0.14
C LEU A 120 -4.27 18.68 -0.46
N SER A 121 -3.88 19.66 0.33
CA SER A 121 -3.47 20.97 -0.20
C SER A 121 -2.16 20.85 -0.99
N PRO A 122 -1.98 21.57 -2.10
CA PRO A 122 -0.72 21.60 -2.81
C PRO A 122 0.43 22.06 -1.90
N GLY A 123 1.58 21.41 -2.01
CA GLY A 123 2.76 21.72 -1.19
C GLY A 123 3.34 20.52 -0.45
N LYS A 124 4.01 20.78 0.66
CA LYS A 124 4.77 19.79 1.41
C LYS A 124 4.09 19.43 2.73
N HIS A 125 3.87 18.14 2.91
CA HIS A 125 3.23 17.58 4.09
C HIS A 125 4.16 16.58 4.79
N GLY A 126 4.33 16.71 6.09
CA GLY A 126 4.96 15.68 6.91
C GLY A 126 4.04 14.46 7.01
N TRP A 127 4.63 13.28 7.16
CA TRP A 127 3.88 12.06 7.48
C TRP A 127 4.73 11.08 8.27
N SER A 128 4.06 10.26 9.08
CA SER A 128 4.73 9.32 9.97
C SER A 128 3.84 8.15 10.35
N ILE A 129 4.48 7.10 10.85
CA ILE A 129 3.84 6.05 11.64
C ILE A 129 3.86 6.50 13.09
N ASN A 130 2.71 6.52 13.76
CA ASN A 130 2.58 6.93 15.15
C ASN A 130 2.33 5.74 16.08
N GLU A 131 2.51 5.94 17.39
CA GLU A 131 2.50 4.88 18.39
C GLU A 131 1.17 4.11 18.47
N PHE A 132 0.04 4.79 18.35
CA PHE A 132 -1.28 4.23 18.62
C PHE A 132 -2.21 4.35 17.41
N GLY A 133 -2.99 3.30 17.15
CA GLY A 133 -4.15 3.33 16.25
C GLY A 133 -5.41 3.92 16.90
N ASP A 134 -5.27 4.88 17.82
CA ASP A 134 -6.40 5.55 18.46
C ASP A 134 -6.83 6.76 17.61
N LEU A 135 -8.00 6.66 16.99
CA LEU A 135 -8.60 7.71 16.16
C LEU A 135 -9.75 8.45 16.87
N THR A 136 -9.94 8.28 18.19
CA THR A 136 -11.02 8.93 18.95
C THR A 136 -11.00 10.46 18.86
N ARG A 137 -9.83 11.06 18.61
CA ARG A 137 -9.64 12.50 18.32
C ARG A 137 -8.89 12.72 17.01
N GLY A 138 -9.09 11.85 16.03
CA GLY A 138 -8.35 11.89 14.76
C GLY A 138 -6.85 11.66 14.98
N ALA A 139 -6.01 12.40 14.27
CA ALA A 139 -4.56 12.26 14.41
C ALA A 139 -4.03 12.64 15.81
N ALA A 140 -4.75 13.51 16.53
CA ALA A 140 -4.32 14.01 17.85
C ALA A 140 -4.28 12.94 18.95
N SER A 141 -4.95 11.80 18.76
CA SER A 141 -4.94 10.66 19.69
C SER A 141 -3.93 9.57 19.32
N THR A 142 -3.18 9.73 18.24
CA THR A 142 -2.27 8.67 17.73
C THR A 142 -0.93 8.56 18.47
N GLY A 143 -0.66 9.45 19.43
CA GLY A 143 0.59 9.47 20.18
C GLY A 143 1.74 10.10 19.39
N LYS A 144 2.98 9.79 19.78
CA LYS A 144 4.18 10.33 19.12
C LYS A 144 4.53 9.51 17.88
N VAL A 145 5.50 10.01 17.10
CA VAL A 145 6.13 9.23 16.03
C VAL A 145 6.72 7.94 16.61
N PHE A 146 6.37 6.81 16.01
CA PHE A 146 6.78 5.48 16.46
C PHE A 146 8.30 5.35 16.47
N ASN A 147 8.85 5.03 17.63
CA ASN A 147 10.27 4.72 17.78
C ASN A 147 10.46 3.61 18.83
N PRO A 148 10.70 2.35 18.42
CA PRO A 148 10.91 1.28 19.39
C PRO A 148 12.23 1.49 20.17
N PRO A 149 12.31 1.09 21.45
CA PRO A 149 13.47 1.36 22.31
C PRO A 149 14.80 0.78 21.79
N ASN A 150 14.76 -0.23 20.92
CA ASN A 150 15.93 -0.83 20.26
C ASN A 150 16.11 -0.36 18.79
N GLY A 151 15.40 0.68 18.37
CA GLY A 151 15.27 1.15 16.97
C GLY A 151 16.47 1.89 16.37
N GLY A 152 17.68 1.64 16.86
CA GLY A 152 18.91 2.15 16.27
C GLY A 152 19.36 3.54 16.75
N THR A 153 20.65 3.82 16.51
CA THR A 153 21.40 5.03 16.87
C THR A 153 21.07 6.25 15.99
N ALA A 154 19.96 6.21 15.26
CA ALA A 154 19.56 7.27 14.33
C ALA A 154 18.99 8.47 15.10
N LYS A 155 19.32 9.69 14.64
CA LYS A 155 18.78 10.94 15.21
C LYS A 155 17.27 11.09 15.01
N GLU A 156 16.70 10.38 14.03
CA GLU A 156 15.29 10.47 13.64
C GLU A 156 14.53 9.19 14.01
N PRO A 157 13.28 9.29 14.50
CA PRO A 157 12.42 8.14 14.78
C PRO A 157 12.27 7.20 13.58
N ILE A 158 12.24 5.88 13.82
CA ILE A 158 12.00 4.88 12.76
C ILE A 158 10.70 5.17 11.99
N GLY A 159 9.64 5.59 12.69
CA GLY A 159 8.33 5.89 12.12
C GLY A 159 8.29 7.16 11.28
N ASP A 160 9.35 7.97 11.22
CA ASP A 160 9.37 9.14 10.36
C ASP A 160 9.46 8.73 8.88
N LEU A 161 8.46 9.09 8.07
CA LEU A 161 8.40 8.75 6.65
C LEU A 161 8.87 9.89 5.73
N GLY A 162 9.31 11.01 6.30
CA GLY A 162 9.77 12.19 5.58
C GLY A 162 8.62 13.08 5.12
N THR A 163 8.74 13.59 3.90
CA THR A 163 7.81 14.57 3.32
C THR A 163 7.08 13.96 2.11
N LEU A 164 5.78 14.24 2.02
CA LEU A 164 4.93 14.07 0.85
C LEU A 164 4.92 15.37 0.07
N ASP A 165 5.25 15.29 -1.22
CA ASP A 165 5.11 16.38 -2.17
C ASP A 165 3.75 16.22 -2.87
N VAL A 166 2.86 17.18 -2.66
CA VAL A 166 1.50 17.21 -3.20
C VAL A 166 1.45 18.18 -4.37
N ASP A 167 0.92 17.72 -5.50
CA ASP A 167 0.82 18.52 -6.71
C ASP A 167 -0.33 19.55 -6.67
N GLU A 168 -0.46 20.34 -7.75
CA GLU A 168 -1.50 21.37 -7.86
C GLU A 168 -2.93 20.80 -7.90
N ASN A 169 -3.10 19.51 -8.21
CA ASN A 169 -4.39 18.83 -8.20
C ASN A 169 -4.74 18.26 -6.81
N GLY A 170 -3.85 18.40 -5.82
CA GLY A 170 -4.01 17.81 -4.50
C GLY A 170 -3.70 16.32 -4.45
N GLU A 171 -2.95 15.81 -5.44
CA GLU A 171 -2.55 14.41 -5.56
C GLU A 171 -1.11 14.22 -5.06
N ALA A 172 -0.87 13.12 -4.35
CA ALA A 172 0.45 12.75 -3.85
C ALA A 172 0.73 11.27 -4.06
N PHE A 173 1.89 10.96 -4.65
CA PHE A 173 2.37 9.59 -4.80
C PHE A 173 3.80 9.46 -4.25
N LYS A 174 4.01 8.48 -3.37
CA LYS A 174 5.33 8.22 -2.77
C LYS A 174 5.59 6.73 -2.67
N THR A 175 6.81 6.34 -3.01
CA THR A 175 7.35 5.03 -2.67
C THR A 175 8.64 5.21 -1.86
N CYS A 176 8.80 4.40 -0.81
CA CYS A 176 10.03 4.38 -0.03
C CYS A 176 10.29 2.98 0.56
N VAL A 177 11.53 2.76 0.99
CA VAL A 177 11.94 1.55 1.71
C VAL A 177 12.52 1.99 3.05
N LYS A 178 12.02 1.41 4.13
CA LYS A 178 12.46 1.69 5.50
C LYS A 178 13.20 0.48 6.05
N GLN A 179 14.40 0.75 6.57
CA GLN A 179 15.20 -0.23 7.29
C GLN A 179 14.71 -0.38 8.73
N GLN A 180 14.93 -1.55 9.32
CA GLN A 180 14.58 -1.87 10.70
C GLN A 180 13.07 -1.75 11.01
N LEU A 181 12.25 -1.81 9.96
CA LEU A 181 10.80 -1.71 10.06
C LEU A 181 10.19 -3.07 9.73
N ARG A 182 9.47 -3.65 10.69
CA ARG A 182 8.74 -4.91 10.52
C ARG A 182 7.24 -4.63 10.50
N VAL A 183 6.56 -5.00 9.42
CA VAL A 183 5.12 -4.80 9.20
C VAL A 183 4.30 -5.37 10.37
N GLY A 184 4.68 -6.53 10.90
CA GLY A 184 4.03 -7.12 12.08
C GLY A 184 4.01 -6.21 13.31
N ASP A 185 5.06 -5.40 13.53
CA ASP A 185 5.18 -4.47 14.67
C ASP A 185 4.34 -3.18 14.47
N LEU A 186 3.78 -2.98 13.27
CA LEU A 186 3.00 -1.80 12.89
C LEU A 186 1.50 -2.05 12.93
N ILE A 187 1.06 -3.30 12.96
CA ILE A 187 -0.37 -3.63 12.98
C ILE A 187 -1.02 -3.02 14.23
N GLY A 188 -2.11 -2.27 14.01
CA GLY A 188 -2.84 -1.57 15.07
C GLY A 188 -2.24 -0.21 15.47
N ARG A 189 -1.12 0.20 14.85
CA ARG A 189 -0.64 1.59 14.89
C ARG A 189 -1.35 2.44 13.83
N SER A 190 -0.96 3.70 13.67
CA SER A 190 -1.53 4.57 12.63
C SER A 190 -0.47 5.17 11.73
N ILE A 191 -0.89 5.58 10.53
CA ILE A 191 -0.18 6.56 9.71
C ILE A 191 -0.88 7.89 9.90
N ALA A 192 -0.12 8.94 10.20
CA ALA A 192 -0.59 10.31 10.32
C ALA A 192 0.01 11.18 9.21
N VAL A 193 -0.77 12.10 8.69
CA VAL A 193 -0.36 13.15 7.75
C VAL A 193 -0.55 14.49 8.45
N TYR A 194 0.40 15.40 8.29
CA TYR A 194 0.48 16.70 8.98
C TYR A 194 0.21 17.83 8.00
N GLU A 195 -0.16 19.01 8.50
CA GLU A 195 -0.43 20.16 7.63
C GLU A 195 0.84 20.70 6.99
N THR A 196 1.96 20.61 7.69
CA THR A 196 3.28 21.07 7.22
C THR A 196 4.33 19.98 7.38
N GLU A 197 5.57 20.25 6.96
CA GLU A 197 6.71 19.37 7.26
C GLU A 197 6.99 19.26 8.76
N ASP A 198 6.55 20.23 9.57
CA ASP A 198 6.64 20.13 11.03
C ASP A 198 5.56 19.18 11.55
N ARG A 199 6.00 18.16 12.31
CA ARG A 199 5.14 17.12 12.91
C ARG A 199 4.82 17.42 14.37
N SER A 200 5.07 18.65 14.82
CA SER A 200 4.70 19.14 16.15
C SER A 200 3.19 19.38 16.27
N ASP A 201 2.51 19.57 15.14
CA ASP A 201 1.05 19.70 15.11
C ASP A 201 0.34 18.37 15.42
N PRO A 202 -0.94 18.38 15.83
CA PRO A 202 -1.68 17.17 16.18
C PRO A 202 -1.92 16.18 15.02
N GLY A 203 -1.53 16.52 13.80
CA GLY A 203 -1.81 15.83 12.56
C GLY A 203 -3.13 16.28 11.93
N LEU A 204 -3.14 16.35 10.60
CA LEU A 204 -4.30 16.69 9.77
C LEU A 204 -5.29 15.52 9.66
N THR A 205 -4.77 14.31 9.47
CA THR A 205 -5.58 13.08 9.36
C THR A 205 -4.75 11.85 9.71
N ALA A 206 -5.40 10.77 10.13
CA ALA A 206 -4.74 9.52 10.43
C ALA A 206 -5.61 8.31 10.08
N ALA A 207 -4.96 7.19 9.76
CA ALA A 207 -5.60 5.92 9.49
C ALA A 207 -4.86 4.78 10.20
N VAL A 208 -5.61 3.81 10.73
CA VAL A 208 -5.04 2.62 11.38
C VAL A 208 -4.41 1.71 10.34
N ILE A 209 -3.23 1.18 10.67
CA ILE A 209 -2.53 0.15 9.90
C ILE A 209 -3.19 -1.19 10.22
N ALA A 210 -3.97 -1.68 9.27
CA ALA A 210 -4.64 -2.98 9.33
C ALA A 210 -3.83 -4.06 8.61
N ARG A 211 -4.07 -5.32 8.97
CA ARG A 211 -3.49 -6.46 8.22
C ARG A 211 -4.03 -6.46 6.80
N SER A 212 -3.15 -6.74 5.84
CA SER A 212 -3.52 -7.07 4.47
C SER A 212 -3.07 -8.50 4.18
N ALA A 213 -3.74 -9.15 3.24
CA ALA A 213 -3.37 -10.48 2.81
C ALA A 213 -1.98 -10.49 2.17
N GLY A 214 -1.19 -11.49 2.55
CA GLY A 214 0.01 -11.90 1.83
C GLY A 214 -0.34 -12.60 0.52
N VAL A 215 0.68 -12.88 -0.28
CA VAL A 215 0.48 -13.64 -1.53
C VAL A 215 0.06 -15.08 -1.20
N GLY A 216 -1.05 -15.54 -1.79
CA GLY A 216 -1.61 -16.86 -1.51
C GLY A 216 -2.62 -16.92 -0.38
N GLU A 217 -2.88 -15.82 0.32
CA GLU A 217 -3.74 -15.82 1.51
C GLU A 217 -5.20 -15.44 1.21
N ASN A 218 -5.49 -14.85 0.03
CA ASN A 218 -6.81 -14.29 -0.25
C ASN A 218 -7.32 -14.59 -1.66
N TYR A 219 -8.13 -15.65 -1.77
CA TYR A 219 -8.85 -16.04 -2.99
C TYR A 219 -10.35 -15.78 -2.91
N LYS A 220 -10.78 -14.84 -2.05
CA LYS A 220 -12.19 -14.50 -1.93
C LYS A 220 -12.67 -13.91 -3.26
N LYS A 221 -13.65 -14.58 -3.89
CA LYS A 221 -14.25 -14.14 -5.17
C LYS A 221 -15.49 -13.27 -4.99
N ILE A 222 -16.23 -13.50 -3.92
CA ILE A 222 -17.55 -12.89 -3.69
C ILE A 222 -17.52 -12.15 -2.35
N CYS A 223 -18.00 -10.91 -2.29
CA CYS A 223 -18.32 -10.30 -1.01
C CYS A 223 -19.55 -10.98 -0.41
N ALA A 224 -19.41 -11.56 0.78
CA ALA A 224 -20.55 -12.12 1.52
C ALA A 224 -21.59 -11.06 1.94
N CYS A 225 -21.25 -9.77 1.84
CA CYS A 225 -22.11 -8.66 2.20
C CYS A 225 -23.29 -8.48 1.23
N ASP A 226 -23.02 -8.59 -0.07
CA ASP A 226 -23.95 -8.22 -1.15
C ASP A 226 -23.93 -9.20 -2.33
N GLY A 227 -23.03 -10.19 -2.32
CA GLY A 227 -22.85 -11.15 -3.41
C GLY A 227 -22.02 -10.62 -4.59
N THR A 228 -21.48 -9.40 -4.52
CA THR A 228 -20.71 -8.78 -5.60
C THR A 228 -19.40 -9.51 -5.84
N THR A 229 -19.07 -9.77 -7.10
CA THR A 229 -17.77 -10.31 -7.48
C THR A 229 -16.69 -9.27 -7.19
N ILE A 230 -15.62 -9.65 -6.52
CA ILE A 230 -14.70 -8.71 -5.87
C ILE A 230 -13.93 -7.78 -6.83
N TRP A 231 -13.70 -8.21 -8.08
CA TRP A 231 -13.12 -7.37 -9.14
C TRP A 231 -14.15 -6.63 -9.98
N GLU A 232 -15.45 -6.86 -9.74
CA GLU A 232 -16.55 -6.06 -10.30
C GLU A 232 -16.94 -4.92 -9.34
N ALA A 233 -16.53 -5.01 -8.07
CA ALA A 233 -16.78 -3.97 -7.07
C ALA A 233 -16.07 -2.65 -7.43
N THR A 234 -16.86 -1.60 -7.46
CA THR A 234 -16.50 -0.20 -7.72
C THR A 234 -16.67 0.65 -6.46
N ASP A 235 -16.17 1.88 -6.48
CA ASP A 235 -16.37 2.84 -5.38
C ASP A 235 -17.86 3.10 -5.06
N LYS A 236 -18.76 2.82 -6.02
CA LYS A 236 -20.21 2.97 -5.85
C LYS A 236 -20.84 1.86 -5.02
N ASP A 237 -20.18 0.71 -4.90
CA ASP A 237 -20.68 -0.44 -4.14
C ASP A 237 -20.39 -0.29 -2.64
N PHE A 238 -19.48 0.62 -2.28
CA PHE A 238 -19.22 1.00 -0.89
C PHE A 238 -20.27 2.00 -0.42
N VAL A 239 -21.44 1.50 -0.01
CA VAL A 239 -22.45 2.32 0.65
C VAL A 239 -21.89 2.76 2.01
N THR A 240 -21.91 4.07 2.29
CA THR A 240 -21.62 4.56 3.64
C THR A 240 -22.58 3.87 4.60
N SER A 241 -22.03 3.09 5.54
CA SER A 241 -22.82 2.59 6.67
C SER A 241 -23.42 3.81 7.35
N LYS A 242 -24.75 3.93 7.29
CA LYS A 242 -25.48 4.85 8.15
C LYS A 242 -25.35 4.33 9.57
N VAL A 243 -24.31 4.77 10.26
CA VAL A 243 -24.21 4.67 11.72
C VAL A 243 -24.98 5.85 12.30
#